data_AF-A0A9Q3W6Q1-F1
#
_entry.id   AF-A0A9Q3W6Q1-F1
#
_cell.length_a   1.000
_cell.length_b   1.000
_cell.length_c   1.000
_cell.angle_alpha   90.00
_cell.angle_beta   90.00
_cell.angle_gamma   90.00
#
_symmetry.space_group_name_H-M   'P 1'
#
loop_
_entity.id
_entity.type
_entity.pdbx_description
1 polymer ?
#
loop_
_entity_poly.entity_id
_entity_poly.type
_entity_poly.pdbx_seq_one_letter_code
_entity_poly.pdbx_strand_id
1 'polypeptide(L)'
;MSDSHESLPEITVVAGIIRDGDGRLCLSRRPEHKHQGGLWEFPGGKVEPGEALDVALARELHEELGLDVTGCEPFMTVRHRYPDLKVTLHFREVRRYSGEPHGREGQPVEWVPLADITERAFPAANRPVALALRLPPEWVVVPEGLEEPAVVQGLERLDPRRQGVYLRGWSQDPALPRLAACCRERGLPFWVRDDAALAAREGAAGLHLSRRALMAASTVELNGFTGVISAACHDAAALEQALALDIPMAVVSPVAATATHPDVAPMGWDGFATLTEGRPLVFYALGGLSPDDLSTAREHGAYGVAGIRAFWPGVD
;
A
#
# COMPACT_ATOMS: atom_id res chain seq x y z
N MET A 1 27.02 10.64 34.37
CA MET A 1 25.65 11.12 34.07
C MET A 1 25.02 10.05 33.21
N SER A 2 24.05 9.34 33.77
CA SER A 2 23.37 8.21 33.13
C SER A 2 22.34 8.77 32.17
N ASP A 3 22.60 8.73 30.87
CA ASP A 3 21.55 8.86 29.85
C ASP A 3 20.68 7.60 29.90
N SER A 4 19.70 7.60 30.79
CA SER A 4 18.57 6.70 30.67
C SER A 4 17.75 7.17 29.47
N HIS A 5 18.00 6.57 28.30
CA HIS A 5 17.06 6.62 27.18
C HIS A 5 15.74 6.01 27.67
N GLU A 6 14.84 6.83 28.20
CA GLU A 6 13.50 6.42 28.55
C GLU A 6 12.82 5.98 27.25
N SER A 7 12.58 4.67 27.12
CA SER A 7 11.91 4.11 25.94
C SER A 7 10.52 4.71 25.87
N LEU A 8 10.19 5.36 24.74
CA LEU A 8 8.83 5.86 24.50
C LEU A 8 7.83 4.72 24.71
N PRO A 9 6.66 4.98 25.33
CA PRO A 9 5.59 4.00 25.40
C PRO A 9 5.27 3.46 23.99
N GLU A 10 4.92 2.18 23.92
CA GLU A 10 4.52 1.52 22.67
C GLU A 10 3.08 1.03 22.82
N ILE A 11 2.23 1.37 21.85
CA ILE A 11 0.84 0.93 21.82
C ILE A 11 0.61 0.18 20.51
N THR A 12 -0.05 -0.97 20.61
CA THR A 12 -0.54 -1.73 19.46
C THR A 12 -2.04 -1.50 19.34
N VAL A 13 -2.47 -1.14 18.12
CA VAL A 13 -3.87 -0.90 17.76
C VAL A 13 -4.22 -1.82 16.60
N VAL A 14 -5.43 -2.34 16.59
CA VAL A 14 -6.00 -3.07 15.46
C VAL A 14 -7.23 -2.34 14.95
N ALA A 15 -7.35 -2.22 13.63
CA ALA A 15 -8.44 -1.51 12.98
C ALA A 15 -9.02 -2.31 11.81
N GLY A 16 -10.34 -2.25 11.67
CA GLY A 16 -11.10 -2.99 10.66
C GLY A 16 -11.33 -2.19 9.39
N ILE A 17 -11.00 -2.77 8.25
CA ILE A 17 -11.48 -2.34 6.93
C ILE A 17 -12.70 -3.20 6.61
N ILE A 18 -13.88 -2.59 6.71
CA ILE A 18 -15.16 -3.26 6.53
C ILE A 18 -15.83 -2.67 5.28
N ARG A 19 -16.28 -3.55 4.38
CA ARG A 19 -16.96 -3.18 3.13
C ARG A 19 -18.37 -3.76 3.11
N ASP A 20 -19.32 -2.98 2.58
CA ASP A 20 -20.64 -3.50 2.24
C ASP A 20 -20.65 -4.12 0.82
N GLY A 21 -21.83 -4.57 0.37
CA GLY A 21 -22.02 -5.14 -0.97
C GLY A 21 -21.74 -4.18 -2.13
N ASP A 22 -21.78 -2.86 -1.88
CA ASP A 22 -21.49 -1.81 -2.86
C ASP A 22 -20.02 -1.36 -2.80
N GLY A 23 -19.21 -1.96 -1.91
CA GLY A 23 -17.80 -1.63 -1.71
C GLY A 23 -17.53 -0.35 -0.92
N ARG A 24 -18.57 0.25 -0.31
CA ARG A 24 -18.43 1.39 0.60
C ARG A 24 -17.77 0.96 1.90
N LEU A 25 -17.00 1.84 2.52
CA LEU A 25 -16.31 1.57 3.79
C LEU A 25 -17.16 1.99 4.98
N CYS A 26 -17.23 1.14 6.00
CA CYS A 26 -17.79 1.52 7.30
C CYS A 26 -16.75 2.33 8.07
N LEU A 27 -17.00 3.63 8.24
CA LEU A 27 -16.11 4.56 8.93
C LEU A 27 -16.86 5.27 10.06
N SER A 28 -16.13 5.62 11.12
CA SER A 28 -16.62 6.47 12.20
C SER A 28 -16.01 7.88 12.10
N ARG A 29 -16.71 8.90 12.63
CA ARG A 29 -16.15 10.26 12.73
C ARG A 29 -15.59 10.52 14.11
N ARG A 30 -14.37 11.08 14.15
CA ARG A 30 -13.80 11.63 15.40
C ARG A 30 -14.70 12.72 15.94
N PRO A 31 -14.99 12.73 17.26
CA PRO A 31 -15.63 13.87 17.90
C PRO A 31 -14.85 15.16 17.61
N GLU A 32 -15.55 16.24 17.29
CA GLU A 32 -14.92 17.52 16.88
C GLU A 32 -13.94 18.07 17.93
N HIS A 33 -14.16 17.76 19.21
CA HIS A 33 -13.37 18.25 20.34
C HIS A 33 -12.06 17.49 20.59
N LYS A 34 -11.75 16.41 19.86
CA LYS A 34 -10.49 15.67 20.00
C LYS A 34 -9.40 16.24 19.07
N HIS A 35 -8.12 15.95 19.36
CA HIS A 35 -7.02 16.26 18.43
C HIS A 35 -7.30 15.62 17.07
N GLN A 36 -7.30 16.43 15.99
CA GLN A 36 -7.76 16.06 14.64
C GLN A 36 -9.24 15.62 14.55
N GLY A 37 -10.14 16.29 15.29
CA GLY A 37 -11.59 16.03 15.26
C GLY A 37 -12.23 16.22 13.89
N GLY A 38 -13.34 15.49 13.63
CA GLY A 38 -14.07 15.52 12.36
C GLY A 38 -13.47 14.67 11.23
N LEU A 39 -12.27 14.11 11.41
CA LEU A 39 -11.68 13.16 10.45
C LEU A 39 -12.32 11.78 10.56
N TRP A 40 -12.24 11.02 9.47
CA TRP A 40 -12.61 9.61 9.43
C TRP A 40 -11.64 8.75 10.22
N GLU A 41 -12.19 7.71 10.82
CA GLU A 41 -11.45 6.63 11.47
C GLU A 41 -11.95 5.27 11.00
N PHE A 42 -11.00 4.34 10.92
CA PHE A 42 -11.32 2.93 10.83
C PHE A 42 -11.68 2.46 12.23
N PRO A 43 -12.82 1.77 12.41
CA PRO A 43 -13.25 1.28 13.73
C PRO A 43 -12.27 0.23 14.26
N GLY A 44 -12.11 0.19 15.57
CA GLY A 44 -11.14 -0.67 16.26
C GLY A 44 -10.44 0.03 17.41
N GLY A 45 -9.56 -0.69 18.10
CA GLY A 45 -8.97 -0.19 19.32
C GLY A 45 -7.69 -0.90 19.74
N LYS A 46 -7.37 -0.77 21.03
CA LYS A 46 -6.09 -1.22 21.57
C LYS A 46 -6.08 -2.73 21.73
N VAL A 47 -4.95 -3.33 21.38
CA VAL A 47 -4.71 -4.76 21.60
C VAL A 47 -4.27 -4.97 23.04
N GLU A 48 -4.94 -5.85 23.77
CA GLU A 48 -4.56 -6.17 25.14
C GLU A 48 -3.31 -7.07 25.20
N PRO A 49 -2.53 -7.06 26.30
CA PRO A 49 -1.35 -7.90 26.43
C PRO A 49 -1.67 -9.39 26.23
N GLY A 50 -1.04 -10.01 25.23
CA GLY A 50 -1.23 -11.43 24.89
C GLY A 50 -2.46 -11.72 24.03
N GLU A 51 -3.24 -10.70 23.67
CA GLU A 51 -4.41 -10.84 22.81
C GLU A 51 -3.99 -11.02 21.34
N ALA A 52 -4.58 -12.01 20.65
CA ALA A 52 -4.37 -12.17 19.23
C ALA A 52 -5.08 -11.05 18.46
N LEU A 53 -4.44 -10.53 17.40
CA LEU A 53 -4.97 -9.40 16.62
C LEU A 53 -6.40 -9.64 16.08
N ASP A 54 -6.73 -10.87 15.66
CA ASP A 54 -8.09 -11.21 15.19
C ASP A 54 -9.13 -11.16 16.33
N VAL A 55 -8.73 -11.57 17.53
CA VAL A 55 -9.57 -11.56 18.74
C VAL A 55 -9.81 -10.13 19.20
N ALA A 56 -8.74 -9.33 19.28
CA ALA A 56 -8.82 -7.91 19.60
C ALA A 56 -9.76 -7.19 18.63
N LEU A 57 -9.60 -7.41 17.32
CA LEU A 57 -10.47 -6.77 16.33
C LEU A 57 -11.93 -7.17 16.50
N ALA A 58 -12.21 -8.46 16.70
CA ALA A 58 -13.59 -8.93 16.87
C ALA A 58 -14.25 -8.33 18.12
N ARG A 59 -13.51 -8.24 19.24
CA ARG A 59 -13.98 -7.59 20.48
C ARG A 59 -14.27 -6.11 20.25
N GLU A 60 -13.30 -5.37 19.72
CA GLU A 60 -13.43 -3.92 19.49
C GLU A 60 -14.58 -3.60 18.53
N LEU A 61 -14.72 -4.31 17.41
CA LEU A 61 -15.82 -4.09 16.47
C LEU A 61 -17.18 -4.49 17.04
N HIS A 62 -17.24 -5.48 17.94
CA HIS A 62 -18.47 -5.79 18.66
C HIS A 62 -18.83 -4.65 19.63
N GLU A 63 -17.87 -4.15 20.40
CA GLU A 63 -18.04 -3.08 21.39
C GLU A 63 -18.42 -1.75 20.73
N GLU A 64 -17.73 -1.34 19.67
CA GLU A 64 -17.95 -0.04 19.02
C GLU A 64 -19.13 -0.04 18.06
N LEU A 65 -19.33 -1.13 17.31
CA LEU A 65 -20.26 -1.19 16.17
C LEU A 65 -21.37 -2.23 16.30
N GLY A 66 -21.28 -3.15 17.25
CA GLY A 66 -22.21 -4.28 17.36
C GLY A 66 -22.03 -5.34 16.27
N LEU A 67 -20.84 -5.41 15.66
CA LEU A 67 -20.54 -6.40 14.62
C LEU A 67 -19.90 -7.65 15.22
N ASP A 68 -20.41 -8.81 14.83
CA ASP A 68 -19.80 -10.11 15.18
C ASP A 68 -18.90 -10.58 14.03
N VAL A 69 -17.60 -10.35 14.17
CA VAL A 69 -16.60 -10.67 13.14
C VAL A 69 -16.17 -12.13 13.26
N THR A 70 -16.27 -12.88 12.16
CA THR A 70 -15.94 -14.33 12.10
C THR A 70 -14.83 -14.64 11.11
N GLY A 71 -14.29 -13.64 10.43
CA GLY A 71 -13.15 -13.79 9.54
C GLY A 71 -12.60 -12.46 9.08
N CYS A 72 -11.30 -12.27 9.27
CA CYS A 72 -10.55 -11.17 8.70
C CYS A 72 -9.15 -11.63 8.29
N GLU A 73 -8.47 -10.81 7.50
CA GLU A 73 -7.12 -11.08 7.02
C GLU A 73 -6.23 -9.84 7.18
N PRO A 74 -4.90 -10.00 7.30
CA PRO A 74 -4.00 -8.85 7.29
C PRO A 74 -4.17 -8.01 6.02
N PHE A 75 -4.23 -6.69 6.16
CA PHE A 75 -4.28 -5.75 5.04
C PHE A 75 -2.98 -4.93 4.93
N MET A 76 -2.59 -4.25 6.02
CA MET A 76 -1.39 -3.41 6.09
C MET A 76 -1.02 -3.16 7.54
N THR A 77 0.26 -2.96 7.83
CA THR A 77 0.72 -2.47 9.14
C THR A 77 1.40 -1.12 8.98
N VAL A 78 0.96 -0.14 9.77
CA VAL A 78 1.59 1.18 9.85
C VAL A 78 2.27 1.35 11.20
N ARG A 79 3.57 1.64 11.18
CA ARG A 79 4.35 2.00 12.37
C ARG A 79 4.60 3.49 12.36
N HIS A 80 4.03 4.20 13.33
CA HIS A 80 4.12 5.66 13.43
C HIS A 80 4.75 6.07 14.75
N ARG A 81 5.63 7.07 14.72
CA ARG A 81 6.29 7.62 15.90
C ARG A 81 5.81 9.06 16.12
N TYR A 82 5.03 9.26 17.17
CA TYR A 82 4.75 10.59 17.73
C TYR A 82 5.90 11.03 18.64
N PRO A 83 5.98 12.33 18.99
CA PRO A 83 7.01 12.82 19.92
C PRO A 83 7.02 12.12 21.28
N ASP A 84 5.86 11.64 21.73
CA ASP A 84 5.59 11.08 23.06
C ASP A 84 5.20 9.60 23.07
N LEU A 85 4.98 8.97 21.90
CA LEU A 85 4.44 7.61 21.79
C LEU A 85 4.83 6.95 20.47
N LYS A 86 5.09 5.63 20.48
CA LYS A 86 5.10 4.81 19.27
C LYS A 86 3.80 4.04 19.12
N VAL A 87 3.24 4.04 17.92
CA VAL A 87 2.00 3.33 17.60
C VAL A 87 2.23 2.36 16.45
N THR A 88 1.85 1.11 16.65
CA THR A 88 1.74 0.10 15.60
C THR A 88 0.27 -0.15 15.31
N LEU A 89 -0.19 0.21 14.11
CA LEU A 89 -1.55 0.02 13.64
C LEU A 89 -1.61 -1.18 12.70
N HIS A 90 -2.31 -2.23 13.10
CA HIS A 90 -2.62 -3.38 12.25
C HIS A 90 -3.99 -3.18 11.61
N PHE A 91 -4.00 -2.94 10.30
CA PHE A 91 -5.23 -2.92 9.52
C PHE A 91 -5.56 -4.33 9.04
N ARG A 92 -6.79 -4.73 9.27
CA ARG A 92 -7.33 -6.04 8.91
C ARG A 92 -8.53 -5.85 8.00
N GLU A 93 -8.57 -6.56 6.89
CA GLU A 93 -9.76 -6.56 6.04
C GLU A 93 -10.77 -7.60 6.57
N VAL A 94 -11.95 -7.12 6.97
CA VAL A 94 -13.02 -7.98 7.48
C VAL A 94 -13.71 -8.64 6.29
N ARG A 95 -13.62 -9.97 6.24
CA ARG A 95 -14.17 -10.80 5.16
C ARG A 95 -15.53 -11.38 5.50
N ARG A 96 -15.80 -11.60 6.79
CA ARG A 96 -17.07 -12.19 7.27
C ARG A 96 -17.46 -11.60 8.62
N TYR A 97 -18.69 -11.11 8.69
CA TYR A 97 -19.29 -10.58 9.91
C TYR A 97 -20.82 -10.72 9.86
N SER A 98 -21.48 -10.59 11.02
CA SER A 98 -22.93 -10.41 11.14
C SER A 98 -23.27 -9.18 12.00
N GLY A 99 -24.51 -8.70 11.90
CA GLY A 99 -24.98 -7.47 12.54
C GLY A 99 -25.03 -6.29 11.57
N GLU A 100 -25.68 -5.20 12.01
CA GLU A 100 -25.73 -3.92 11.30
C GLU A 100 -24.90 -2.89 12.07
N PRO A 101 -23.89 -2.27 11.44
CA PRO A 101 -23.00 -1.37 12.17
C PRO A 101 -23.73 -0.11 12.62
N HIS A 102 -23.61 0.20 13.90
CA HIS A 102 -24.15 1.41 14.51
C HIS A 102 -23.26 1.85 15.67
N GLY A 103 -23.14 3.15 15.91
CA GLY A 103 -22.29 3.67 16.97
C GLY A 103 -22.81 3.34 18.36
N ARG A 104 -22.27 2.30 19.01
CA ARG A 104 -22.65 1.90 20.37
C ARG A 104 -22.15 2.85 21.45
N GLU A 105 -21.21 3.74 21.12
CA GLU A 105 -20.69 4.80 21.99
C GLU A 105 -21.27 6.18 21.65
N GLY A 106 -22.27 6.24 20.76
CA GLY A 106 -22.88 7.49 20.30
C GLY A 106 -22.07 8.23 19.24
N GLN A 107 -21.05 7.59 18.66
CA GLN A 107 -20.27 8.09 17.54
C GLN A 107 -21.04 7.94 16.21
N PRO A 108 -20.98 8.91 15.29
CA PRO A 108 -21.53 8.73 13.95
C PRO A 108 -20.79 7.63 13.20
N VAL A 109 -21.54 6.73 12.57
CA VAL A 109 -21.03 5.65 11.71
C VAL A 109 -21.69 5.77 10.35
N GLU A 110 -20.89 5.77 9.30
CA GLU A 110 -21.35 6.00 7.92
C GLU A 110 -20.72 4.99 6.95
N TRP A 111 -21.51 4.59 5.95
CA TRP A 111 -21.01 3.87 4.77
C TRP A 111 -20.54 4.87 3.72
N VAL A 112 -19.22 4.98 3.54
CA VAL A 112 -18.59 5.99 2.69
C VAL A 112 -18.08 5.36 1.39
N PRO A 113 -18.49 5.85 0.21
CA PRO A 113 -17.93 5.40 -1.07
C PRO A 113 -16.41 5.56 -1.14
N LEU A 114 -15.72 4.54 -1.66
CA LEU A 114 -14.26 4.61 -1.83
C LEU A 114 -13.83 5.79 -2.73
N ALA A 115 -14.69 6.24 -3.64
CA ALA A 115 -14.45 7.41 -4.48
C ALA A 115 -14.36 8.73 -3.66
N ASP A 116 -15.10 8.83 -2.56
CA ASP A 116 -15.18 10.03 -1.72
C ASP A 116 -14.07 10.09 -0.67
N ILE A 117 -13.33 8.99 -0.52
CA ILE A 117 -12.20 8.91 0.39
C ILE A 117 -10.99 9.64 -0.19
N THR A 118 -10.49 10.60 0.58
CA THR A 118 -9.22 11.26 0.32
C THR A 118 -8.28 11.03 1.49
N GLU A 119 -6.97 10.98 1.23
CA GLU A 119 -5.96 10.79 2.29
C GLU A 119 -6.08 11.84 3.39
N ARG A 120 -6.41 13.09 3.03
CA ARG A 120 -6.55 14.21 3.97
C ARG A 120 -7.76 14.09 4.89
N ALA A 121 -8.71 13.22 4.58
CA ALA A 121 -9.85 12.94 5.43
C ALA A 121 -9.50 12.02 6.62
N PHE A 122 -8.26 11.53 6.68
CA PHE A 122 -7.76 10.66 7.74
C PHE A 122 -6.61 11.29 8.54
N PRO A 123 -6.42 10.86 9.81
CA PRO A 123 -5.22 11.19 10.57
C PRO A 123 -3.94 10.80 9.83
N ALA A 124 -2.83 11.49 10.11
CA ALA A 124 -1.55 11.30 9.41
C ALA A 124 -1.10 9.82 9.29
N ALA A 125 -1.27 9.02 10.35
CA ALA A 125 -0.90 7.60 10.36
C ALA A 125 -1.80 6.72 9.46
N ASN A 126 -2.99 7.18 9.10
CA ASN A 126 -3.97 6.42 8.32
C ASN A 126 -3.97 6.81 6.84
N ARG A 127 -3.28 7.89 6.45
CA ARG A 127 -3.19 8.34 5.05
C ARG A 127 -2.70 7.26 4.08
N PRO A 128 -1.66 6.46 4.41
CA PRO A 128 -1.20 5.40 3.51
C PRO A 128 -2.28 4.35 3.25
N VAL A 129 -3.15 4.08 4.22
CA VAL A 129 -4.25 3.12 4.09
C VAL A 129 -5.27 3.63 3.07
N ALA A 130 -5.60 4.92 3.07
CA ALA A 130 -6.51 5.53 2.09
C ALA A 130 -6.00 5.34 0.64
N LEU A 131 -4.69 5.46 0.42
CA LEU A 131 -4.08 5.17 -0.87
C LEU A 131 -4.11 3.66 -1.16
N ALA A 132 -3.66 2.83 -0.22
CA ALA A 132 -3.60 1.37 -0.35
C ALA A 132 -4.96 0.74 -0.70
N LEU A 133 -6.07 1.29 -0.23
CA LEU A 133 -7.43 0.83 -0.55
C LEU A 133 -7.78 0.91 -2.04
N ARG A 134 -7.03 1.68 -2.83
CA ARG A 134 -7.20 1.88 -4.28
C ARG A 134 -6.14 1.19 -5.12
N LEU A 135 -5.17 0.55 -4.48
CA LEU A 135 -4.07 -0.11 -5.16
C LEU A 135 -4.34 -1.61 -5.32
N PRO A 136 -3.74 -2.27 -6.32
CA PRO A 136 -3.79 -3.72 -6.46
C PRO A 136 -2.72 -4.37 -5.56
N PRO A 137 -3.01 -5.42 -4.76
CA PRO A 137 -2.01 -6.02 -3.86
C PRO A 137 -0.81 -6.67 -4.57
N GLU A 138 -0.94 -6.99 -5.85
CA GLU A 138 0.12 -7.58 -6.68
C GLU A 138 0.55 -6.60 -7.76
N TRP A 139 1.84 -6.32 -7.86
CA TRP A 139 2.38 -5.42 -8.88
C TRP A 139 3.35 -6.14 -9.80
N VAL A 140 2.88 -6.39 -11.02
CA VAL A 140 3.57 -7.17 -12.03
C VAL A 140 4.53 -6.28 -12.82
N VAL A 141 5.81 -6.61 -12.82
CA VAL A 141 6.82 -5.91 -13.63
C VAL A 141 6.99 -6.67 -14.94
N VAL A 142 6.75 -6.01 -16.07
CA VAL A 142 6.92 -6.62 -17.40
C VAL A 142 8.38 -7.10 -17.57
N PRO A 143 8.62 -8.36 -17.96
CA PRO A 143 9.96 -8.84 -18.27
C PRO A 143 10.61 -8.05 -19.41
N GLU A 144 11.90 -7.80 -19.28
CA GLU A 144 12.69 -7.19 -20.36
C GLU A 144 12.91 -8.19 -21.51
N GLY A 145 13.09 -7.68 -22.73
CA GLY A 145 13.39 -8.49 -23.92
C GLY A 145 12.18 -9.18 -24.57
N LEU A 146 10.96 -8.87 -24.14
CA LEU A 146 9.74 -9.33 -24.81
C LEU A 146 9.36 -8.39 -25.96
N GLU A 147 8.91 -8.97 -27.07
CA GLU A 147 8.30 -8.25 -28.19
C GLU A 147 6.86 -7.84 -27.85
N GLU A 148 6.37 -6.75 -28.45
CA GLU A 148 5.03 -6.20 -28.16
C GLU A 148 3.90 -7.24 -28.19
N PRO A 149 3.79 -8.13 -29.20
CA PRO A 149 2.72 -9.13 -29.22
C PRO A 149 2.74 -10.08 -28.02
N ALA A 150 3.93 -10.44 -27.51
CA ALA A 150 4.08 -11.28 -26.34
C ALA A 150 3.68 -10.53 -25.06
N VAL A 151 3.97 -9.22 -24.99
CA VAL A 151 3.52 -8.38 -23.88
C VAL A 151 2.00 -8.26 -23.86
N VAL A 152 1.36 -7.99 -24.99
CA VAL A 152 -0.12 -7.94 -25.10
C VAL A 152 -0.75 -9.24 -24.62
N GLN A 153 -0.26 -10.40 -25.09
CA GLN A 153 -0.77 -11.70 -24.65
C GLN A 153 -0.60 -11.93 -23.14
N GLY A 154 0.50 -11.46 -22.56
CA GLY A 154 0.73 -11.53 -21.13
C GLY A 154 -0.23 -10.64 -20.34
N LEU A 155 -0.40 -9.38 -20.79
CA LEU A 155 -1.37 -8.44 -20.20
C LEU A 155 -2.77 -9.04 -20.20
N GLU A 156 -3.21 -9.66 -21.30
CA GLU A 156 -4.52 -10.29 -21.46
C GLU A 156 -4.85 -11.36 -20.39
N ARG A 157 -3.82 -11.97 -19.80
CA ARG A 157 -3.95 -13.02 -18.78
C ARG A 157 -3.92 -12.51 -17.33
N LEU A 158 -3.59 -11.24 -17.08
CA LEU A 158 -3.51 -10.67 -15.72
C LEU A 158 -4.90 -10.40 -15.13
N ASP A 159 -5.09 -10.56 -13.82
CA ASP A 159 -6.37 -10.25 -13.15
C ASP A 159 -6.42 -8.77 -12.72
N PRO A 160 -7.22 -7.90 -13.38
CA PRO A 160 -7.29 -6.47 -13.04
C PRO A 160 -7.85 -6.18 -11.64
N ARG A 161 -8.46 -7.16 -10.96
CA ARG A 161 -8.95 -7.00 -9.58
C ARG A 161 -7.84 -7.16 -8.53
N ARG A 162 -6.76 -7.84 -8.89
CA ARG A 162 -5.65 -8.17 -7.98
C ARG A 162 -4.33 -7.54 -8.40
N GLN A 163 -4.17 -7.29 -9.70
CA GLN A 163 -2.89 -7.00 -10.31
C GLN A 163 -2.87 -5.61 -10.95
N GLY A 164 -1.77 -4.90 -10.72
CA GLY A 164 -1.36 -3.76 -11.53
C GLY A 164 -0.09 -4.12 -12.30
N VAL A 165 0.23 -3.36 -13.35
CA VAL A 165 1.39 -3.64 -14.19
C VAL A 165 2.33 -2.44 -14.28
N TYR A 166 3.63 -2.67 -14.12
CA TYR A 166 4.66 -1.70 -14.44
C TYR A 166 5.24 -2.03 -15.82
N LEU A 167 4.96 -1.17 -16.82
CA LEU A 167 5.47 -1.29 -18.19
C LEU A 167 6.95 -0.88 -18.26
N ARG A 168 7.79 -1.61 -17.52
CA ARG A 168 9.23 -1.36 -17.40
C ARG A 168 9.90 -1.45 -18.76
N GLY A 169 10.64 -0.41 -19.13
CA GLY A 169 11.39 -0.36 -20.39
C GLY A 169 10.58 0.14 -21.59
N TRP A 170 9.27 0.36 -21.45
CA TRP A 170 8.41 0.74 -22.58
C TRP A 170 8.18 2.25 -22.70
N SER A 171 8.63 3.08 -21.75
CA SER A 171 8.37 4.54 -21.78
C SER A 171 8.85 5.24 -23.05
N GLN A 172 9.90 4.73 -23.71
CA GLN A 172 10.46 5.29 -24.94
C GLN A 172 10.14 4.45 -26.18
N ASP A 173 9.36 3.38 -26.00
CA ASP A 173 9.04 2.45 -27.07
C ASP A 173 7.80 2.92 -27.85
N PRO A 174 7.83 2.94 -29.20
CA PRO A 174 6.70 3.38 -30.01
C PRO A 174 5.44 2.51 -29.86
N ALA A 175 5.55 1.29 -29.30
CA ALA A 175 4.43 0.41 -29.06
C ALA A 175 3.70 0.67 -27.73
N LEU A 176 4.23 1.54 -26.85
CA LEU A 176 3.61 1.86 -25.57
C LEU A 176 2.14 2.28 -25.67
N PRO A 177 1.70 3.14 -26.62
CA PRO A 177 0.29 3.54 -26.70
C PRO A 177 -0.65 2.35 -26.88
N ARG A 178 -0.20 1.30 -27.57
CA ARG A 178 -0.95 0.05 -27.78
C ARG A 178 -1.00 -0.79 -26.51
N LEU A 179 0.12 -0.92 -25.80
CA LEU A 179 0.15 -1.62 -24.50
C LEU A 179 -0.73 -0.90 -23.46
N ALA A 180 -0.67 0.43 -23.43
CA ALA A 180 -1.49 1.26 -22.57
C ALA A 180 -2.99 1.12 -22.92
N ALA A 181 -3.34 1.08 -24.22
CA ALA A 181 -4.71 0.82 -24.65
C ALA A 181 -5.22 -0.55 -24.16
N CYS A 182 -4.41 -1.61 -24.33
CA CYS A 182 -4.73 -2.94 -23.82
C CYS A 182 -4.98 -2.93 -22.30
N CYS A 183 -4.15 -2.21 -21.53
CA CYS A 183 -4.35 -2.06 -20.09
C CYS A 183 -5.68 -1.37 -19.77
N ARG A 184 -5.97 -0.22 -20.40
CA ARG A 184 -7.20 0.56 -20.17
C ARG A 184 -8.47 -0.21 -20.53
N GLU A 185 -8.49 -0.87 -21.68
CA GLU A 185 -9.65 -1.66 -22.15
C GLU A 185 -10.00 -2.80 -21.17
N ARG A 186 -8.99 -3.33 -20.46
CA ARG A 186 -9.17 -4.38 -19.46
C ARG A 186 -9.39 -3.87 -18.04
N GLY A 187 -9.30 -2.55 -17.82
CA GLY A 187 -9.31 -1.96 -16.49
C GLY A 187 -8.09 -2.34 -15.65
N LEU A 188 -6.97 -2.73 -16.29
CA LEU A 188 -5.72 -3.07 -15.62
C LEU A 188 -4.94 -1.78 -15.28
N PRO A 189 -4.77 -1.43 -14.00
CA PRO A 189 -4.00 -0.24 -13.64
C PRO A 189 -2.54 -0.44 -14.02
N PHE A 190 -1.94 0.57 -14.67
CA PHE A 190 -0.57 0.49 -15.15
C PHE A 190 0.28 1.71 -14.79
N TRP A 191 1.58 1.47 -14.68
CA TRP A 191 2.60 2.46 -14.38
C TRP A 191 3.58 2.62 -15.54
N VAL A 192 3.97 3.86 -15.79
CA VAL A 192 5.05 4.21 -16.72
C VAL A 192 6.25 4.77 -15.96
N ARG A 193 7.44 4.66 -16.56
CA ARG A 193 8.69 5.05 -15.92
C ARG A 193 9.05 6.51 -16.22
N ASP A 194 9.43 7.26 -15.19
CA ASP A 194 10.17 8.55 -15.21
C ASP A 194 9.58 9.71 -16.05
N ASP A 195 8.41 9.57 -16.69
CA ASP A 195 7.82 10.59 -17.56
C ASP A 195 6.35 10.85 -17.20
N ALA A 196 6.10 11.95 -16.48
CA ALA A 196 4.78 12.34 -16.02
C ALA A 196 3.85 12.81 -17.16
N ALA A 197 4.40 13.47 -18.18
CA ALA A 197 3.63 13.91 -19.34
C ALA A 197 3.16 12.71 -20.18
N LEU A 198 4.01 11.71 -20.31
CA LEU A 198 3.66 10.41 -20.87
C LEU A 198 2.60 9.70 -20.03
N ALA A 199 2.78 9.63 -18.70
CA ALA A 199 1.82 9.02 -17.79
C ALA A 199 0.43 9.64 -17.94
N ALA A 200 0.36 10.98 -17.99
CA ALA A 200 -0.88 11.71 -18.20
C ALA A 200 -1.48 11.45 -19.59
N ARG A 201 -0.68 11.52 -20.66
CA ARG A 201 -1.13 11.29 -22.04
C ARG A 201 -1.71 9.90 -22.24
N GLU A 202 -1.06 8.88 -21.68
CA GLU A 202 -1.50 7.50 -21.82
C GLU A 202 -2.58 7.13 -20.78
N GLY A 203 -2.96 8.01 -19.87
CA GLY A 203 -3.95 7.69 -18.83
C GLY A 203 -3.48 6.57 -17.89
N ALA A 204 -2.19 6.61 -17.52
CA ALA A 204 -1.61 5.68 -16.57
C ALA A 204 -2.23 5.84 -15.17
N ALA A 205 -2.34 4.73 -14.44
CA ALA A 205 -2.73 4.76 -13.04
C ALA A 205 -1.61 5.34 -12.16
N GLY A 206 -0.35 5.23 -12.61
CA GLY A 206 0.78 5.75 -11.87
C GLY A 206 2.03 6.10 -12.69
N LEU A 207 2.88 6.90 -12.05
CA LEU A 207 4.24 7.21 -12.47
C LEU A 207 5.19 6.49 -11.53
N HIS A 208 6.16 5.77 -12.08
CA HIS A 208 7.22 5.12 -11.30
C HIS A 208 8.56 5.80 -11.54
N LEU A 209 9.08 6.47 -10.51
CA LEU A 209 10.41 7.06 -10.51
C LEU A 209 11.45 5.99 -10.23
N SER A 210 12.35 5.79 -11.19
CA SER A 210 13.55 5.01 -10.99
C SER A 210 14.45 5.67 -9.95
N ARG A 211 15.31 4.88 -9.29
CA ARG A 211 16.25 5.38 -8.29
C ARG A 211 17.05 6.59 -8.81
N ARG A 212 17.47 6.55 -10.08
CA ARG A 212 18.22 7.66 -10.71
C ARG A 212 17.39 8.95 -10.78
N ALA A 213 16.13 8.86 -11.20
CA ALA A 213 15.26 10.03 -11.30
C ALA A 213 14.90 10.57 -9.91
N LEU A 214 14.56 9.68 -8.97
CA LEU A 214 14.26 10.02 -7.58
C LEU A 214 15.39 10.82 -6.94
N MET A 215 16.63 10.31 -7.02
CA MET A 215 17.79 10.94 -6.38
C MET A 215 18.25 12.23 -7.08
N ALA A 216 17.88 12.43 -8.34
CA ALA A 216 18.21 13.65 -9.09
C ALA A 216 17.15 14.76 -8.93
N ALA A 217 15.95 14.41 -8.46
CA ALA A 217 14.83 15.33 -8.36
C ALA A 217 14.91 16.19 -7.10
N SER A 218 14.73 17.51 -7.25
CA SER A 218 14.43 18.43 -6.14
C SER A 218 12.92 18.63 -5.95
N THR A 219 12.14 18.35 -6.99
CA THR A 219 10.67 18.33 -7.01
C THR A 219 10.22 17.33 -8.08
N VAL A 220 8.97 16.85 -7.99
CA VAL A 220 8.39 15.99 -9.01
C VAL A 220 7.51 16.83 -9.94
N GLU A 221 7.96 17.02 -11.17
CA GLU A 221 7.17 17.74 -12.18
C GLU A 221 6.02 16.87 -12.69
N LEU A 222 4.80 17.18 -12.24
CA LEU A 222 3.63 16.36 -12.56
C LEU A 222 3.10 16.56 -13.97
N ASN A 223 3.34 17.73 -14.60
CA ASN A 223 2.89 17.98 -15.98
C ASN A 223 1.41 17.63 -16.23
N GLY A 224 0.54 17.93 -15.25
CA GLY A 224 -0.89 17.62 -15.28
C GLY A 224 -1.27 16.18 -14.89
N PHE A 225 -0.30 15.34 -14.56
CA PHE A 225 -0.52 13.99 -14.03
C PHE A 225 -1.12 14.03 -12.62
N THR A 226 -2.17 13.23 -12.40
CA THR A 226 -2.90 13.15 -11.12
C THR A 226 -2.95 11.73 -10.54
N GLY A 227 -2.30 10.77 -11.19
CA GLY A 227 -2.22 9.39 -10.70
C GLY A 227 -1.18 9.21 -9.59
N VAL A 228 -0.97 7.96 -9.20
CA VAL A 228 -0.11 7.62 -8.06
C VAL A 228 1.37 7.73 -8.45
N ILE A 229 2.13 8.51 -7.68
CA ILE A 229 3.58 8.57 -7.83
C ILE A 229 4.19 7.49 -6.93
N SER A 230 5.12 6.73 -7.48
CA SER A 230 5.84 5.68 -6.77
C SER A 230 7.33 5.79 -7.03
N ALA A 231 8.15 5.27 -6.12
CA ALA A 231 9.61 5.33 -6.24
C ALA A 231 10.30 3.98 -6.02
N ALA A 232 11.33 3.68 -6.80
CA ALA A 232 12.23 2.56 -6.55
C ALA A 232 13.22 2.91 -5.42
N CYS A 233 13.09 2.20 -4.29
CA CYS A 233 13.90 2.42 -3.10
C CYS A 233 14.68 1.16 -2.73
N HIS A 234 15.97 1.31 -2.45
CA HIS A 234 16.88 0.20 -2.12
C HIS A 234 17.61 0.40 -0.79
N ASP A 235 17.46 1.58 -0.20
CA ASP A 235 18.17 2.03 1.00
C ASP A 235 17.38 3.14 1.68
N ALA A 236 17.84 3.53 2.88
CA ALA A 236 17.19 4.58 3.66
C ALA A 236 17.24 5.94 2.95
N ALA A 237 18.32 6.24 2.23
CA ALA A 237 18.47 7.52 1.54
C ALA A 237 17.40 7.72 0.45
N ALA A 238 17.08 6.66 -0.31
CA ALA A 238 16.01 6.69 -1.30
C ALA A 238 14.63 6.90 -0.63
N LEU A 239 14.37 6.28 0.52
CA LEU A 239 13.12 6.47 1.25
C LEU A 239 12.99 7.89 1.83
N GLU A 240 14.06 8.43 2.40
CA GLU A 240 14.06 9.83 2.87
C GLU A 240 13.85 10.81 1.71
N GLN A 241 14.43 10.52 0.54
CA GLN A 241 14.19 11.32 -0.66
C GLN A 241 12.73 11.23 -1.14
N ALA A 242 12.12 10.04 -1.09
CA ALA A 242 10.71 9.86 -1.43
C ALA A 242 9.81 10.67 -0.48
N LEU A 243 10.10 10.65 0.83
CA LEU A 243 9.38 11.45 1.82
C LEU A 243 9.57 12.95 1.59
N ALA A 244 10.79 13.41 1.30
CA ALA A 244 11.08 14.82 1.04
C ALA A 244 10.35 15.36 -0.21
N LEU A 245 10.00 14.47 -1.15
CA LEU A 245 9.28 14.78 -2.38
C LEU A 245 7.77 14.49 -2.28
N ASP A 246 7.25 14.19 -1.08
CA ASP A 246 5.85 13.80 -0.85
C ASP A 246 5.37 12.63 -1.74
N ILE A 247 6.27 11.72 -2.11
CA ILE A 247 5.94 10.52 -2.90
C ILE A 247 5.29 9.50 -1.98
N PRO A 248 4.04 9.08 -2.22
CA PRO A 248 3.27 8.31 -1.24
C PRO A 248 3.50 6.80 -1.28
N MET A 249 4.20 6.29 -2.31
CA MET A 249 4.36 4.86 -2.55
C MET A 249 5.82 4.51 -2.89
N ALA A 250 6.32 3.42 -2.32
CA ALA A 250 7.68 2.94 -2.56
C ALA A 250 7.71 1.45 -2.88
N VAL A 251 8.54 1.07 -3.85
CA VAL A 251 8.92 -0.33 -4.11
C VAL A 251 10.26 -0.57 -3.46
N VAL A 252 10.32 -1.46 -2.48
CA VAL A 252 11.51 -1.73 -1.69
C VAL A 252 12.10 -3.08 -2.09
N SER A 253 13.38 -3.09 -2.45
CA SER A 253 14.05 -4.28 -3.00
C SER A 253 15.58 -4.24 -2.88
N PRO A 254 16.27 -5.39 -2.96
CA PRO A 254 15.72 -6.75 -3.01
C PRO A 254 15.43 -7.33 -1.61
N VAL A 255 14.26 -7.94 -1.44
CA VAL A 255 13.87 -8.62 -0.18
C VAL A 255 14.51 -10.00 -0.07
N ALA A 256 14.45 -10.79 -1.14
CA ALA A 256 15.06 -12.12 -1.26
C ALA A 256 16.03 -12.17 -2.45
N ALA A 257 16.84 -13.23 -2.50
CA ALA A 257 17.81 -13.44 -3.58
C ALA A 257 17.08 -13.48 -4.93
N THR A 258 17.63 -12.77 -5.92
CA THR A 258 16.97 -12.61 -7.23
C THR A 258 17.95 -12.83 -8.37
N ALA A 259 17.50 -13.55 -9.40
CA ALA A 259 18.29 -13.75 -10.63
C ALA A 259 18.51 -12.43 -11.41
N THR A 260 17.70 -11.40 -11.18
CA THR A 260 17.84 -10.10 -11.85
C THR A 260 19.05 -9.31 -11.33
N HIS A 261 19.42 -9.50 -10.06
CA HIS A 261 20.55 -8.84 -9.40
C HIS A 261 21.26 -9.84 -8.46
N PRO A 262 21.99 -10.81 -9.01
CA PRO A 262 22.55 -11.93 -8.23
C PRO A 262 23.64 -11.49 -7.25
N ASP A 263 24.31 -10.37 -7.52
CA ASP A 263 25.43 -9.86 -6.71
C ASP A 263 24.98 -8.98 -5.53
N VAL A 264 23.67 -8.68 -5.42
CA VAL A 264 23.14 -7.83 -4.35
C VAL A 264 22.65 -8.73 -3.22
N ALA A 265 23.26 -8.57 -2.03
CA ALA A 265 22.80 -9.25 -0.83
C ALA A 265 21.36 -8.82 -0.50
N PRO A 266 20.42 -9.77 -0.34
CA PRO A 266 19.04 -9.43 0.00
C PRO A 266 18.95 -8.88 1.43
N MET A 267 18.03 -7.93 1.65
CA MET A 267 17.82 -7.35 2.99
C MET A 267 17.07 -8.29 3.95
N GLY A 268 16.33 -9.26 3.42
CA GLY A 268 15.43 -10.11 4.20
C GLY A 268 14.22 -9.38 4.75
N TRP A 269 13.30 -10.11 5.36
CA TRP A 269 12.07 -9.55 5.92
C TRP A 269 12.32 -8.63 7.13
N ASP A 270 13.26 -8.99 8.00
CA ASP A 270 13.66 -8.14 9.15
C ASP A 270 14.30 -6.83 8.68
N GLY A 271 15.17 -6.91 7.66
CA GLY A 271 15.78 -5.73 7.05
C GLY A 271 14.75 -4.84 6.36
N PHE A 272 13.77 -5.43 5.68
CA PHE A 272 12.64 -4.70 5.11
C PHE A 272 11.82 -3.98 6.19
N ALA A 273 11.47 -4.66 7.28
CA ALA A 273 10.69 -4.08 8.38
C ALA A 273 11.44 -2.92 9.04
N THR A 274 12.74 -3.08 9.29
CA THR A 274 13.61 -2.01 9.84
C THR A 274 13.73 -0.83 8.88
N LEU A 275 13.89 -1.10 7.59
CA LEU A 275 14.05 -0.06 6.57
C LEU A 275 12.76 0.76 6.36
N THR A 276 11.59 0.14 6.55
CA THR A 276 10.29 0.80 6.35
C THR A 276 9.71 1.41 7.63
N GLU A 277 10.29 1.11 8.80
CA GLU A 277 9.80 1.58 10.09
C GLU A 277 9.73 3.11 10.18
N GLY A 278 8.62 3.63 10.73
CA GLY A 278 8.42 5.06 10.99
C GLY A 278 8.11 5.90 9.75
N ARG A 279 7.96 5.28 8.57
CA ARG A 279 7.77 5.97 7.29
C ARG A 279 6.34 5.78 6.78
N PRO A 280 5.53 6.83 6.66
CA PRO A 280 4.12 6.73 6.30
C PRO A 280 3.93 6.61 4.78
N LEU A 281 4.48 5.56 4.18
CA LEU A 281 4.34 5.26 2.75
C LEU A 281 3.55 3.95 2.55
N VAL A 282 3.01 3.76 1.35
CA VAL A 282 2.56 2.45 0.90
C VAL A 282 3.75 1.69 0.33
N PHE A 283 4.08 0.54 0.91
CA PHE A 283 5.23 -0.25 0.51
C PHE A 283 4.83 -1.47 -0.33
N TYR A 284 5.55 -1.70 -1.43
CA TYR A 284 5.58 -2.98 -2.11
C TYR A 284 6.93 -3.65 -1.87
N ALA A 285 6.90 -4.91 -1.45
CA ALA A 285 8.08 -5.75 -1.37
C ALA A 285 8.42 -6.32 -2.75
N LEU A 286 9.67 -6.21 -3.19
CA LEU A 286 10.14 -6.74 -4.47
C LEU A 286 11.50 -7.44 -4.34
N GLY A 287 11.72 -8.42 -5.22
CA GLY A 287 13.00 -9.10 -5.41
C GLY A 287 13.00 -10.49 -4.80
N GLY A 288 12.99 -11.52 -5.65
CA GLY A 288 12.98 -12.92 -5.22
C GLY A 288 11.65 -13.42 -4.64
N LEU A 289 10.55 -12.70 -4.90
CA LEU A 289 9.22 -12.98 -4.34
C LEU A 289 8.26 -13.54 -5.39
N SER A 290 7.13 -14.04 -4.90
CA SER A 290 5.98 -14.59 -5.61
C SER A 290 4.66 -14.05 -5.02
N PRO A 291 3.51 -14.28 -5.67
CA PRO A 291 2.21 -13.94 -5.09
C PRO A 291 1.93 -14.60 -3.72
N ASP A 292 2.51 -15.78 -3.47
CA ASP A 292 2.32 -16.51 -2.21
C ASP A 292 2.98 -15.81 -1.00
N ASP A 293 3.91 -14.89 -1.25
CA ASP A 293 4.60 -14.13 -0.21
C ASP A 293 3.77 -12.96 0.35
N LEU A 294 2.57 -12.70 -0.18
CA LEU A 294 1.75 -11.54 0.20
C LEU A 294 1.43 -11.50 1.70
N SER A 295 1.10 -12.64 2.32
CA SER A 295 0.80 -12.69 3.76
C SER A 295 2.02 -12.27 4.58
N THR A 296 3.18 -12.88 4.29
CA THR A 296 4.45 -12.58 4.93
C THR A 296 4.85 -11.11 4.73
N ALA A 297 4.64 -10.57 3.53
CA ALA A 297 4.94 -9.18 3.24
C ALA A 297 4.11 -8.23 4.12
N ARG A 298 2.82 -8.52 4.31
CA ARG A 298 1.92 -7.72 5.15
C ARG A 298 2.29 -7.76 6.63
N GLU A 299 2.73 -8.90 7.14
CA GLU A 299 3.26 -9.03 8.50
C GLU A 299 4.50 -8.14 8.74
N HIS A 300 5.31 -7.93 7.70
CA HIS A 300 6.51 -7.10 7.75
C HIS A 300 6.27 -5.64 7.35
N GLY A 301 5.01 -5.21 7.17
CA GLY A 301 4.65 -3.81 6.91
C GLY A 301 4.55 -3.43 5.43
N ALA A 302 4.68 -4.38 4.50
CA ALA A 302 4.29 -4.13 3.12
C ALA A 302 2.76 -4.07 2.99
N TYR A 303 2.27 -3.32 2.01
CA TYR A 303 0.89 -3.45 1.56
C TYR A 303 0.75 -4.61 0.56
N GLY A 304 1.69 -4.68 -0.38
CA GLY A 304 1.66 -5.61 -1.50
C GLY A 304 3.02 -6.20 -1.86
N VAL A 305 3.00 -7.11 -2.83
CA VAL A 305 4.19 -7.75 -3.40
C VAL A 305 4.32 -7.42 -4.86
N ALA A 306 5.55 -7.33 -5.35
CA ALA A 306 5.85 -7.02 -6.73
C ALA A 306 6.95 -7.94 -7.27
N GLY A 307 6.88 -8.27 -8.56
CA GLY A 307 7.85 -9.18 -9.17
C GLY A 307 7.72 -9.31 -10.67
N ILE A 308 8.66 -10.06 -11.25
CA ILE A 308 8.78 -10.27 -12.70
C ILE A 308 8.33 -11.69 -13.06
N ARG A 309 9.23 -12.68 -12.94
CA ARG A 309 9.01 -14.06 -13.45
C ARG A 309 7.83 -14.78 -12.79
N ALA A 310 7.77 -14.82 -11.46
CA ALA A 310 6.70 -15.50 -10.73
C ALA A 310 5.31 -14.82 -10.89
N PHE A 311 5.27 -13.61 -11.43
CA PHE A 311 4.05 -12.82 -11.62
C PHE A 311 3.62 -12.75 -13.08
N TRP A 312 4.56 -12.91 -14.02
CA TRP A 312 4.28 -12.79 -15.45
C TRP A 312 3.83 -14.13 -16.02
N PRO A 313 2.64 -14.21 -16.65
CA PRO A 313 2.13 -15.46 -17.15
C PRO A 313 2.89 -15.90 -18.40
N GLY A 314 3.35 -17.16 -18.44
CA GLY A 314 3.99 -17.75 -19.63
C GLY A 314 5.50 -17.52 -19.75
N VAL A 315 6.19 -17.28 -18.64
CA VAL A 315 7.66 -17.34 -18.55
C VAL A 315 7.99 -18.39 -17.50
N ASP A 316 8.22 -19.63 -17.94
CA ASP A 316 8.75 -20.72 -17.10
C ASP A 316 10.24 -20.52 -16.83
#